data_AF-A0A945GFG9-F1
#
_entry.id   AF-A0A945GFG9-F1
#
_cell.length_a   1.000
_cell.length_b   1.000
_cell.length_c   1.000
_cell.angle_alpha   90.00
_cell.angle_beta   90.00
_cell.angle_gamma   90.00
#
_symmetry.space_group_name_H-M   'P 1'
#
loop_
_entity.id
_entity.type
_entity.pdbx_description
1 polymer ?
#
loop_
_entity_poly.entity_id
_entity_poly.type
_entity_poly.pdbx_seq_one_letter_code
_entity_poly.pdbx_strand_id
1 'polypeptide(L)' 'KPKIFNESSRMLIGISDFSENNIYLYEDNGELIKGFPLKGNSIIDIRDSDKDGKIEVITRLDNYSIVSYELN' A
#
# COMPACT_ATOMS: atom_id res chain seq x y z
N LYS A 1 -9.12 -6.60 -3.29
CA LYS A 1 -9.45 -5.68 -4.41
C LYS A 1 -8.16 -5.07 -4.95
N PRO A 2 -7.88 -5.20 -6.26
CA PRO A 2 -6.69 -4.61 -6.88
C PRO A 2 -6.87 -3.11 -7.18
N LYS A 3 -5.78 -2.34 -7.13
CA LYS A 3 -5.68 -0.94 -7.57
C LYS A 3 -4.28 -0.70 -8.15
N ILE A 4 -4.20 0.06 -9.24
CA ILE A 4 -2.94 0.44 -9.88
C ILE A 4 -2.57 1.86 -9.41
N PHE A 5 -1.29 2.07 -9.13
CA PHE A 5 -0.70 3.35 -8.75
C PHE A 5 0.39 3.72 -9.74
N ASN A 6 0.43 4.97 -10.14
CA ASN A 6 1.51 5.54 -10.95
C ASN A 6 2.15 6.67 -10.13
N GLU A 7 3.13 6.32 -9.30
CA GLU A 7 3.80 7.26 -8.40
C GLU A 7 5.32 7.20 -8.60
N SER A 8 5.98 8.37 -8.59
CA SER A 8 7.43 8.48 -8.79
C SER A 8 7.96 7.73 -10.03
N SER A 9 7.19 7.75 -11.13
CA SER A 9 7.45 7.02 -12.38
C SER A 9 7.50 5.49 -12.25
N ARG A 10 7.01 4.93 -11.15
CA ARG A 10 6.84 3.48 -10.93
C ARG A 10 5.36 3.11 -11.03
N MET A 11 5.09 2.00 -11.70
CA MET A 11 3.77 1.39 -11.70
C MET A 11 3.74 0.31 -10.62
N LEU A 12 2.80 0.46 -9.67
CA LEU A 12 2.63 -0.47 -8.56
C LEU A 12 1.22 -1.03 -8.57
N ILE A 13 1.09 -2.30 -8.19
CA ILE A 13 -0.20 -2.99 -8.06
C ILE A 13 -0.45 -3.30 -6.59
N GLY A 14 -1.41 -2.59 -5.98
CA GLY A 14 -1.87 -2.84 -4.62
C GLY A 14 -3.04 -3.81 -4.59
N ILE A 15 -3.02 -4.79 -3.68
CA ILE A 15 -4.12 -5.73 -3.45
C ILE A 15 -4.54 -5.69 -1.98
N SER A 16 -5.77 -5.27 -1.71
CA SER A 16 -6.36 -5.38 -0.36
C SER A 16 -7.14 -6.67 -0.18
N ASP A 17 -6.69 -7.56 0.69
CA ASP A 17 -7.42 -8.75 1.15
C ASP A 17 -8.16 -8.43 2.46
N PHE A 18 -9.48 -8.30 2.38
CA PHE A 18 -10.34 -7.98 3.53
C PHE A 18 -10.68 -9.20 4.40
N SER A 19 -10.50 -10.42 3.89
CA SER A 19 -10.68 -11.63 4.70
C SER A 19 -9.56 -11.77 5.73
N GLU A 20 -8.33 -11.43 5.35
CA GLU A 20 -7.15 -11.59 6.22
C GLU A 20 -6.61 -10.29 6.79
N ASN A 21 -7.25 -9.16 6.45
CA ASN A 21 -6.77 -7.80 6.76
C ASN A 21 -5.33 -7.56 6.30
N ASN A 22 -5.01 -8.06 5.11
CA ASN A 22 -3.68 -7.99 4.51
C ASN A 22 -3.71 -7.05 3.31
N ILE A 23 -2.69 -6.23 3.19
CA ILE A 23 -2.38 -5.45 2.01
C ILE A 23 -1.13 -6.05 1.38
N TYR A 24 -1.15 -6.20 0.06
CA TYR A 24 0.00 -6.58 -0.75
C TYR A 24 0.31 -5.47 -1.74
N LEU A 25 1.58 -5.32 -2.10
CA LEU A 25 2.03 -4.39 -3.11
C LEU A 25 3.07 -5.08 -4.00
N TYR A 26 2.85 -5.00 -5.29
CA TYR A 26 3.68 -5.63 -6.30
C TYR A 26 4.24 -4.58 -7.25
N GLU A 27 5.44 -4.86 -7.77
CA GLU A 27 5.98 -4.20 -8.96
C GLU A 27 5.18 -4.61 -10.21
N ASP A 28 5.35 -3.88 -11.31
CA ASP A 28 4.70 -4.15 -12.59
C ASP A 28 5.11 -5.48 -13.24
N ASN A 29 6.26 -6.02 -12.89
CA ASN A 29 6.72 -7.35 -13.27
C ASN A 29 6.08 -8.50 -12.44
N GLY A 30 5.25 -8.17 -11.44
CA GLY A 30 4.58 -9.12 -10.56
C GLY A 30 5.40 -9.56 -9.34
N GLU A 31 6.59 -9.00 -9.11
CA GLU A 31 7.37 -9.25 -7.90
C GLU A 31 6.74 -8.56 -6.68
N LEU A 32 6.66 -9.28 -5.56
CA LEU A 32 6.15 -8.73 -4.30
C LEU A 32 7.20 -7.79 -3.70
N ILE A 33 6.78 -6.57 -3.34
CA ILE A 33 7.63 -5.62 -2.63
C ILE A 33 8.04 -6.22 -1.27
N LYS A 34 9.32 -6.08 -0.91
CA LYS A 34 9.85 -6.56 0.36
C LYS A 34 9.11 -5.91 1.53
N GLY A 35 8.78 -6.69 2.55
CA GLY A 35 8.09 -6.22 3.76
C GLY A 35 6.56 -6.38 3.71
N PHE A 36 6.01 -6.83 2.58
CA PHE A 36 4.60 -7.21 2.48
C PHE A 36 4.38 -8.68 2.87
N PRO A 37 3.18 -9.03 3.39
CA PRO A 37 2.00 -8.18 3.52
C PRO A 37 2.05 -7.21 4.71
N LEU A 38 1.37 -6.07 4.56
CA LEU A 38 1.08 -5.11 5.63
C LEU A 38 -0.33 -5.36 6.19
N LYS A 39 -0.62 -4.87 7.40
CA LYS A 39 -1.97 -4.94 7.96
C LYS A 39 -2.84 -3.77 7.51
N GLY A 40 -4.07 -4.07 7.08
CA GLY A 40 -5.03 -3.07 6.63
C GLY A 40 -6.38 -3.68 6.25
N ASN A 41 -7.45 -2.92 6.49
CA ASN A 41 -8.85 -3.28 6.25
C ASN A 41 -9.59 -2.17 5.49
N SER A 42 -8.96 -1.69 4.41
CA SER A 42 -9.59 -0.85 3.40
C SER A 42 -8.87 -0.96 2.06
N ILE A 43 -9.50 -0.43 1.01
CA ILE A 43 -8.75 -0.09 -0.20
C ILE A 43 -7.68 0.92 0.20
N ILE A 44 -6.49 0.80 -0.36
CA ILE A 44 -5.35 1.64 -0.02
C ILE A 44 -5.21 2.86 -0.94
N ASP A 45 -4.51 3.87 -0.46
CA ASP A 45 -3.87 4.88 -1.30
C ASP A 45 -2.35 4.85 -1.11
N ILE A 46 -1.60 5.30 -2.11
CA ILE A 46 -0.14 5.40 -2.07
C ILE A 46 0.26 6.77 -2.58
N ARG A 47 0.99 7.54 -1.77
CA ARG A 47 1.52 8.87 -2.10
C ARG A 47 2.72 9.19 -1.19
N ASP A 48 3.51 10.18 -1.59
CA ASP A 48 4.44 10.90 -0.70
C ASP A 48 3.64 11.93 0.12
N SER A 49 3.29 11.54 1.34
CA SER A 49 2.30 12.20 2.20
C SER A 49 2.92 13.25 3.10
N ASP A 50 4.18 13.08 3.48
CA ASP A 50 4.95 14.01 4.30
C ASP A 50 6.00 14.82 3.53
N LYS A 51 6.16 14.54 2.23
CA LYS A 51 7.03 15.24 1.27
C LYS A 51 8.52 14.99 1.51
N ASP A 52 8.88 13.80 1.97
CA ASP A 52 10.27 13.37 2.13
C ASP A 52 10.84 12.65 0.90
N GLY A 53 10.01 12.39 -0.12
CA GLY A 53 10.38 11.72 -1.36
C GLY A 53 10.19 10.20 -1.35
N LYS A 54 9.76 9.62 -0.24
CA LYS A 54 9.33 8.21 -0.15
C LYS A 54 7.82 8.13 -0.37
N ILE A 55 7.34 6.91 -0.56
CA ILE A 55 5.91 6.66 -0.73
C ILE A 55 5.38 5.91 0.49
N GLU A 56 4.21 6.31 0.97
CA GLU A 56 3.54 5.62 2.06
C GLU A 56 2.30 4.87 1.56
N VAL A 57 2.05 3.72 2.16
CA VAL A 57 0.76 3.03 2.05
C VAL A 57 -0.17 3.52 3.14
N ILE A 58 -1.27 4.17 2.75
CA ILE A 58 -2.31 4.64 3.65
C ILE A 58 -3.47 3.63 3.63
N THR A 59 -3.81 3.10 4.79
CA THR A 59 -4.96 2.19 4.97
C THR A 59 -5.65 2.40 6.31
N ARG A 60 -6.92 2.07 6.38
CA ARG A 60 -7.59 1.86 7.66
C ARG A 60 -7.07 0.56 8.28
N LEU A 61 -6.72 0.54 9.57
CA LEU A 61 -6.30 -0.67 10.28
C LEU A 61 -7.51 -1.32 10.98
N ASP A 62 -8.32 -0.52 11.67
CA ASP A 62 -9.59 -0.91 12.29
C ASP A 62 -10.62 0.23 12.21
N ASN A 63 -11.76 0.10 12.89
CA ASN A 63 -12.84 1.09 12.84
C ASN A 63 -12.46 2.49 13.35
N TYR A 64 -11.37 2.63 14.09
CA TYR A 64 -10.95 3.84 14.78
C TYR A 64 -9.55 4.32 14.39
N SER A 65 -8.85 3.59 13.51
CA SER A 65 -7.46 3.87 13.19
C SER A 65 -7.17 3.87 11.69
N ILE A 66 -6.42 4.89 11.26
CA ILE A 66 -5.76 4.96 9.95
C ILE A 66 -4.26 4.87 10.22
N VAL A 67 -3.55 4.10 9.40
CA VAL A 67 -2.11 3.90 9.49
C VAL A 67 -1.47 4.30 8.17
N SER A 68 -0.26 4.86 8.27
CA SER A 68 0.63 5.17 7.17
C SER A 68 1.89 4.32 7.31
N TYR A 69 2.24 3.56 6.28
CA TYR A 69 3.45 2.73 6.24
C TYR A 69 4.42 3.28 5.20
N GLU A 70 5.55 3.82 5.65
CA GLU A 70 6.62 4.30 4.76
C GLU A 70 7.41 3.14 4.14
N LEU A 71 7.65 3.24 2.83
CA LEU A 71 8.49 2.30 2.09
C LEU A 71 9.92 2.84 2.01
N ASN A 72 10.90 2.06 2.49
CA ASN A 72 12.33 2.37 2.44
C ASN A 72 13.03 1.76 1.22
#